data_AF-A0AA39CDM6-F1
#
_entry.id   AF-A0AA39CDM6-F1
#
_cell.length_a   1.000
_cell.length_b   1.000
_cell.length_c   1.000
_cell.angle_alpha   90.00
_cell.angle_beta   90.00
_cell.angle_gamma   90.00
#
_symmetry.space_group_name_H-M   'P 1'
#
loop_
_entity.id
_entity.type
_entity.pdbx_description
1 polymer ?
#
loop_
_entity_poly.entity_id
_entity_poly.type
_entity_poly.pdbx_seq_one_letter_code
_entity_poly.pdbx_strand_id
1 'polypeptide(L)'
;MTSSPQTGALSHPAHSLLSRAHSPDTAAKIFTDKIRNKPLLLNTTSSADRDKRVLRRHIRLRKQEYYLRKRKPQPLSAKEKRELGVFKLRKEEIKYEIYEGLHRMWVGYMLEVLGYMRDGHVVQGDLGKTITPQSAGSLLASADFHGAEVEVVRCSDAGKVGMKGIVARDTQFTFVIVTRKDEVRVLPKRNTVFRYEIPLPEIGGEQNSEKEGAAEEETIKGEARRQKRSLVFELHGNQFEFRPADRANRKFKWKVTDYL
;
A
#
# COMPACT_ATOMS: atom_id res chain seq x y z
N MET A 1 5.07 59.99 79.55
CA MET A 1 4.58 59.09 78.49
C MET A 1 5.64 59.02 77.40
N THR A 2 6.39 57.92 77.34
CA THR A 2 7.46 57.72 76.36
C THR A 2 7.20 56.39 75.67
N SER A 3 6.68 56.48 74.45
CA SER A 3 6.39 55.35 73.57
C SER A 3 7.69 54.75 73.04
N SER A 4 7.97 53.50 73.40
CA SER A 4 9.04 52.70 72.80
C SER A 4 8.69 52.35 71.33
N PRO A 5 9.67 52.34 70.42
CA PRO A 5 9.42 52.00 69.01
C PRO A 5 9.08 50.51 68.89
N GLN A 6 7.96 50.19 68.25
CA GLN A 6 7.62 48.81 67.90
C GLN A 6 8.64 48.29 66.89
N THR A 7 9.54 47.44 67.34
CA THR A 7 10.38 46.61 66.47
C THR A 7 9.44 45.70 65.68
N GLY A 8 9.25 45.96 64.38
CA GLY A 8 8.48 45.11 63.49
C GLY A 8 9.01 43.68 63.56
N ALA A 9 8.23 42.78 64.17
CA ALA A 9 8.62 41.39 64.35
C ALA A 9 8.85 40.75 62.98
N LEU A 10 10.06 40.25 62.73
CA LEU A 10 10.36 39.45 61.54
C LEU A 10 9.43 38.22 61.52
N SER A 11 8.35 38.30 60.74
CA SER A 11 7.38 37.21 60.63
C SER A 11 7.98 36.07 59.83
N HIS A 12 8.12 34.88 60.42
CA HIS A 12 8.61 33.71 59.70
C HIS A 12 7.65 33.35 58.55
N PRO A 13 8.12 33.09 57.32
CA PRO A 13 7.26 32.85 56.16
C PRO A 13 6.28 31.68 56.36
N ALA A 14 6.73 30.61 57.03
CA ALA A 14 5.84 29.50 57.38
C ALA A 14 4.69 29.90 58.34
N HIS A 15 4.90 30.84 59.25
CA HIS A 15 3.84 31.33 60.13
C HIS A 15 2.78 32.09 59.34
N SER A 16 3.21 32.93 58.38
CA SER A 16 2.32 33.64 57.45
C SER A 16 1.50 32.69 56.57
N LEU A 17 2.09 31.56 56.14
CA LEU A 17 1.36 30.52 55.41
C LEU A 17 0.36 29.77 56.31
N LEU A 18 0.74 29.45 57.55
CA LEU A 18 -0.15 28.76 58.49
C LEU A 18 -1.34 29.64 58.90
N SER A 19 -1.12 30.93 59.11
CA SER A 19 -2.19 31.88 59.46
C SER A 19 -3.20 32.10 58.35
N ARG A 20 -2.89 31.73 57.09
CA ARG A 20 -3.86 31.75 55.98
C ARG A 20 -4.83 30.57 56.02
N ALA A 21 -4.41 29.44 56.60
CA ALA A 21 -5.17 28.19 56.57
C ALA A 21 -5.78 27.80 57.94
N HIS A 22 -5.28 28.36 59.03
CA HIS A 22 -5.67 28.00 60.39
C HIS A 22 -5.97 29.22 61.25
N SER A 23 -6.76 29.00 62.31
CA SER A 23 -7.02 30.02 63.34
C SER A 23 -5.69 30.50 63.95
N PRO A 24 -5.60 31.75 64.43
CA PRO A 24 -4.34 32.34 64.88
C PRO A 24 -3.67 31.52 65.98
N ASP A 25 -4.46 30.93 66.87
CA ASP A 25 -3.98 30.14 68.00
C ASP A 25 -3.46 28.76 67.56
N THR A 26 -4.17 28.13 66.62
CA THR A 26 -3.73 26.86 66.02
C THR A 26 -2.48 27.05 65.15
N ALA A 27 -2.40 28.15 64.40
CA ALA A 27 -1.25 28.49 63.58
C ALA A 27 0.01 28.73 64.43
N ALA A 28 -0.13 29.45 65.54
CA ALA A 28 0.96 29.67 66.50
C ALA A 28 1.46 28.34 67.08
N LYS A 29 0.55 27.46 67.54
CA LYS A 29 0.88 26.15 68.10
C LYS A 29 1.59 25.24 67.09
N ILE A 30 1.11 25.18 65.85
CA ILE A 30 1.76 24.37 64.79
C ILE A 30 3.16 24.91 64.48
N PHE A 31 3.30 26.25 64.43
CA PHE A 31 4.57 26.87 64.15
C PHE A 31 5.61 26.60 65.25
N THR A 32 5.23 26.70 66.52
CA THR A 32 6.13 26.44 67.65
C THR A 32 6.54 24.98 67.72
N ASP A 33 5.59 24.06 67.60
CA ASP A 33 5.83 22.64 67.84
C ASP A 33 6.57 21.98 66.68
N LYS A 34 6.20 22.32 65.44
CA LYS A 34 6.64 21.56 64.25
C LYS A 34 7.70 22.26 63.40
N ILE A 35 7.81 23.58 63.50
CA ILE A 35 8.62 24.38 62.56
C ILE A 35 9.77 25.09 63.27
N ARG A 36 9.51 25.80 64.38
CA ARG A 36 10.49 26.66 65.06
C ARG A 36 11.77 25.91 65.45
N ASN A 37 11.63 24.68 65.95
CA ASN A 37 12.76 23.91 66.48
C ASN A 37 13.26 22.83 65.50
N LYS A 38 12.74 22.79 64.27
CA LYS A 38 13.12 21.77 63.28
C LYS A 38 14.11 22.38 62.27
N PRO A 39 15.42 22.09 62.37
CA PRO A 39 16.40 22.61 61.42
C PRO A 39 16.13 22.05 60.04
N LEU A 40 15.94 22.93 59.06
CA LEU A 40 15.75 22.54 57.67
C LEU A 40 17.14 22.39 57.04
N LEU A 41 17.63 21.16 56.99
CA LEU A 41 18.89 20.82 56.34
C LEU A 41 18.73 20.99 54.83
N LEU A 42 19.03 22.20 54.34
CA LEU A 42 19.11 22.49 52.92
C LEU A 42 20.41 21.90 52.38
N ASN A 43 20.31 20.73 51.76
CA ASN A 43 21.40 20.25 50.91
C ASN A 43 21.50 21.21 49.73
N THR A 44 22.63 21.92 49.63
CA THR A 44 22.94 22.67 48.42
C THR A 44 22.93 21.67 47.28
N THR A 45 22.22 21.95 46.19
CA THR A 45 22.36 21.15 44.98
C THR A 45 23.82 21.33 44.55
N SER A 46 24.68 20.37 44.89
CA SER A 46 26.09 20.45 44.53
C SER A 46 26.18 20.68 43.02
N SER A 47 27.13 21.49 42.56
CA SER A 47 27.30 21.81 41.14
C SER A 47 27.29 20.54 40.27
N ALA A 48 27.85 19.44 40.80
CA ALA A 48 27.88 18.12 40.16
C ALA A 48 26.49 17.56 39.79
N ASP A 49 25.43 17.82 40.55
CA ASP A 49 24.07 17.33 40.20
C ASP A 49 23.36 18.23 39.19
N ARG A 50 23.74 19.51 39.14
CA ARG A 50 23.29 20.47 38.12
C ARG A 50 23.82 20.03 36.75
N ASP A 51 25.09 19.63 36.69
CA ASP A 51 25.75 19.15 35.47
C ASP A 51 25.17 17.82 34.98
N LYS A 52 24.86 16.88 35.88
CA LYS A 52 24.18 15.63 35.51
C LYS A 52 22.80 15.87 34.90
N ARG A 53 22.04 16.86 35.41
CA ARG A 53 20.71 17.20 34.86
C ARG A 53 20.85 17.82 33.46
N VAL A 54 21.81 18.71 33.27
CA VAL A 54 22.11 19.33 31.97
C VAL A 54 22.59 18.27 30.97
N LEU A 55 23.48 17.37 31.38
CA LEU A 55 23.96 16.26 30.56
C LEU A 55 22.82 15.32 30.14
N ARG A 56 21.94 14.91 31.07
CA ARG A 56 20.74 14.11 30.73
C ARG A 56 19.84 14.81 29.71
N ARG A 57 19.63 16.12 29.88
CA ARG A 57 18.86 16.93 28.92
C ARG A 57 19.53 16.94 27.55
N HIS A 58 20.84 17.18 27.50
CA HIS A 58 21.61 17.23 26.26
C HIS A 58 21.58 15.88 25.52
N ILE A 59 21.79 14.77 26.24
CA ILE A 59 21.69 13.41 25.68
C ILE A 59 20.29 13.15 25.12
N ARG A 60 19.22 13.55 25.83
CA ARG A 60 17.84 13.39 25.37
C ARG A 60 17.57 14.16 24.08
N LEU A 61 18.01 15.42 24.01
CA LEU A 61 17.84 16.25 22.82
C LEU A 61 18.63 15.68 21.62
N ARG A 62 19.90 15.28 21.83
CA ARG A 62 20.72 14.68 20.78
C ARG A 62 20.12 13.36 20.26
N LYS A 63 19.58 12.53 21.15
CA LYS A 63 18.83 11.31 20.74
C LYS A 63 17.60 11.69 19.92
N GLN A 64 16.81 12.67 20.37
CA GLN A 64 15.61 13.12 19.66
C GLN A 64 15.94 13.66 18.26
N GLU A 65 16.97 14.49 18.12
CA GLU A 65 17.46 15.00 16.83
C GLU A 65 17.92 13.88 15.90
N TYR A 66 18.69 12.90 16.43
CA TYR A 66 19.09 11.72 15.67
C TYR A 66 17.88 10.92 15.16
N TYR A 67 16.90 10.67 16.03
CA TYR A 67 15.67 9.96 15.67
C TYR A 67 14.84 10.73 14.62
N LEU A 68 14.76 12.05 14.72
CA LEU A 68 14.05 12.88 13.74
C LEU A 68 14.76 12.90 12.38
N ARG A 69 16.10 13.01 12.36
CA ARG A 69 16.90 13.00 11.13
C ARG A 69 16.84 11.66 10.41
N LYS A 70 16.74 10.55 11.15
CA LYS A 70 16.64 9.19 10.61
C LYS A 70 15.20 8.75 10.38
N ARG A 71 14.20 9.59 10.68
CA ARG A 71 12.79 9.25 10.46
C ARG A 71 12.47 9.39 8.99
N LYS A 72 11.96 8.31 8.39
CA LYS A 72 11.33 8.38 7.08
C LYS A 72 10.13 9.34 7.17
N PRO A 73 9.80 10.09 6.10
CA PRO A 73 8.59 10.89 6.07
C PRO A 73 7.39 10.00 6.41
N GLN A 74 6.47 10.54 7.20
CA GLN A 74 5.27 9.80 7.58
C GLN A 74 4.45 9.50 6.32
N PRO A 75 4.01 8.26 6.11
CA PRO A 75 3.14 7.97 4.98
C PRO A 75 1.83 8.74 5.12
N LEU A 76 1.26 9.15 3.99
CA LEU A 76 -0.01 9.86 3.96
C LEU A 76 -1.10 9.06 4.70
N SER A 77 -1.84 9.75 5.55
CA SER A 77 -3.03 9.24 6.23
C SER A 77 -4.12 8.87 5.22
N ALA A 78 -5.04 7.98 5.61
CA ALA A 78 -6.20 7.65 4.80
C ALA A 78 -7.07 8.89 4.50
N LYS A 79 -7.13 9.86 5.42
CA LYS A 79 -7.85 11.13 5.18
C LYS A 79 -7.17 11.96 4.10
N GLU A 80 -5.86 12.16 4.22
CA GLU A 80 -5.04 12.92 3.26
C GLU A 80 -5.08 12.29 1.86
N LYS A 81 -5.01 10.96 1.75
CA LYS A 81 -5.13 10.26 0.46
C LYS A 81 -6.49 10.45 -0.23
N ARG A 82 -7.58 10.56 0.55
CA ARG A 82 -8.93 10.83 0.01
C ARG A 82 -9.07 12.27 -0.45
N GLU A 83 -8.53 13.21 0.32
CA GLU A 83 -8.52 14.64 0.01
C GLU A 83 -7.70 14.94 -1.24
N LEU A 84 -6.49 14.37 -1.32
CA LEU A 84 -5.64 14.46 -2.51
C LEU A 84 -6.20 13.68 -3.71
N GLY A 85 -7.17 12.79 -3.49
CA GLY A 85 -7.79 12.02 -4.56
C GLY A 85 -6.84 11.04 -5.26
N VAL A 86 -5.81 10.55 -4.57
CA VAL A 86 -4.72 9.70 -5.15
C VAL A 86 -5.26 8.49 -5.92
N PHE A 87 -6.44 8.00 -5.53
CA PHE A 87 -7.08 6.82 -6.13
C PHE A 87 -8.22 7.15 -7.09
N LYS A 88 -8.50 8.42 -7.39
CA LYS A 88 -9.49 8.83 -8.37
C LYS A 88 -8.81 8.86 -9.74
N LEU A 89 -9.36 8.08 -10.68
CA LEU A 89 -8.93 8.12 -12.08
C LEU A 89 -9.61 9.31 -12.74
N ARG A 90 -8.83 10.15 -13.42
CA ARG A 90 -9.36 11.30 -14.16
C ARG A 90 -9.97 10.81 -15.48
N LYS A 91 -10.91 11.57 -16.05
CA LYS A 91 -11.62 11.15 -17.28
C LYS A 91 -10.67 10.95 -18.45
N GLU A 92 -9.59 11.71 -18.50
CA GLU A 92 -8.58 11.63 -19.54
C GLU A 92 -7.79 10.31 -19.47
N GLU A 93 -7.67 9.72 -18.28
CA GLU A 93 -6.91 8.49 -18.00
C GLU A 93 -7.77 7.23 -18.14
N ILE A 94 -9.06 7.36 -18.47
CA ILE A 94 -10.03 6.26 -18.55
C ILE A 94 -10.18 5.76 -20.00
N LYS A 95 -9.44 6.33 -20.96
CA LYS A 95 -9.47 5.89 -22.35
C LYS A 95 -8.90 4.48 -22.50
N TYR A 96 -9.67 3.59 -23.13
CA TYR A 96 -9.32 2.19 -23.35
C TYR A 96 -8.03 2.04 -24.16
N GLU A 97 -7.82 2.90 -25.17
CA GLU A 97 -6.63 2.94 -26.03
C GLU A 97 -5.31 3.01 -25.24
N ILE A 98 -5.28 3.77 -24.13
CA ILE A 98 -4.10 3.87 -23.27
C ILE A 98 -3.78 2.51 -22.64
N TYR A 99 -4.81 1.76 -22.24
CA TYR A 99 -4.66 0.45 -21.62
C TYR A 99 -4.37 -0.66 -22.64
N GLU A 100 -4.67 -0.49 -23.93
CA GLU A 100 -4.26 -1.45 -24.96
C GLU A 100 -2.74 -1.57 -25.05
N GLY A 101 -2.01 -0.46 -24.95
CA GLY A 101 -0.55 -0.47 -24.85
C GLY A 101 -0.05 -1.25 -23.62
N LEU A 102 -0.70 -1.04 -22.47
CA LEU A 102 -0.40 -1.79 -21.25
C LEU A 102 -0.72 -3.28 -21.40
N HIS A 103 -1.80 -3.62 -22.08
CA HIS A 103 -2.18 -5.00 -22.36
C HIS A 103 -1.15 -5.72 -23.24
N ARG A 104 -0.64 -5.05 -24.28
CA ARG A 104 0.44 -5.60 -25.11
C ARG A 104 1.70 -5.95 -24.29
N MET A 105 2.07 -5.08 -23.35
CA MET A 105 3.18 -5.36 -22.43
C MET A 105 2.87 -6.56 -21.52
N TRP A 106 1.66 -6.62 -20.98
CA TRP A 106 1.23 -7.72 -20.12
C TRP A 106 1.22 -9.08 -20.86
N VAL A 107 0.80 -9.11 -22.13
CA VAL A 107 0.89 -10.31 -22.98
C VAL A 107 2.34 -10.78 -23.12
N GLY A 108 3.27 -9.87 -23.42
CA GLY A 108 4.70 -10.20 -23.50
C GLY A 108 5.25 -10.76 -22.19
N TYR A 109 4.92 -10.11 -21.08
CA TYR A 109 5.26 -10.58 -19.73
C TYR A 109 4.74 -12.01 -19.47
N MET A 110 3.47 -12.29 -19.79
CA MET A 110 2.90 -13.62 -19.56
C MET A 110 3.49 -14.70 -20.47
N LEU A 111 3.83 -14.35 -21.71
CA LEU A 111 4.53 -15.26 -22.61
C LEU A 111 5.93 -15.61 -22.08
N GLU A 112 6.63 -14.65 -21.48
CA GLU A 112 7.91 -14.89 -20.80
C GLU A 112 7.74 -15.77 -19.56
N VAL A 113 6.75 -15.49 -18.71
CA VAL A 113 6.42 -16.30 -17.51
C VAL A 113 6.11 -17.75 -17.86
N LEU A 114 5.44 -17.98 -18.99
CA LEU A 114 5.09 -19.31 -19.48
C LEU A 114 6.25 -20.00 -20.25
N GLY A 115 7.32 -19.25 -20.56
CA GLY A 115 8.52 -19.73 -21.25
C GLY A 115 8.44 -19.72 -22.78
N TYR A 116 7.42 -19.11 -23.37
CA TYR A 116 7.31 -18.94 -24.83
C TYR A 116 8.22 -17.84 -25.38
N MET A 117 8.62 -16.90 -24.52
CA MET A 117 9.58 -15.84 -24.83
C MET A 117 10.77 -15.89 -23.88
N ARG A 118 11.97 -15.60 -24.41
CA ARG A 118 13.20 -15.38 -23.63
C ARG A 118 13.94 -14.21 -24.24
N ASP A 119 14.30 -13.21 -23.43
CA ASP A 119 15.00 -12.00 -23.87
C ASP A 119 14.31 -11.27 -25.04
N GLY A 120 12.97 -11.30 -25.09
CA GLY A 120 12.17 -10.67 -26.15
C GLY A 120 12.07 -11.48 -27.45
N HIS A 121 12.70 -12.65 -27.54
CA HIS A 121 12.64 -13.53 -28.70
C HIS A 121 11.76 -14.75 -28.44
N VAL A 122 11.01 -15.17 -29.46
CA VAL A 122 10.12 -16.34 -29.39
C VAL A 122 10.96 -17.62 -29.39
N VAL A 123 10.78 -18.45 -28.37
CA VAL A 123 11.45 -19.76 -28.28
C VAL A 123 10.68 -20.77 -29.12
N GLN A 124 11.11 -20.99 -30.36
CA GLN A 124 10.41 -21.83 -31.33
C GLN A 124 10.14 -23.27 -30.85
N GLY A 125 11.00 -23.82 -29.98
CA GLY A 125 10.85 -25.16 -29.41
C GLY A 125 9.71 -25.32 -28.39
N ASP A 126 9.28 -24.23 -27.75
CA ASP A 126 8.32 -24.29 -26.63
C ASP A 126 6.86 -24.06 -27.06
N LEU A 127 6.59 -23.74 -28.33
CA LEU A 127 5.22 -23.46 -28.83
C LEU A 127 4.27 -24.67 -28.83
N GLY A 128 4.80 -25.90 -28.78
CA GLY A 128 4.03 -27.14 -28.62
C GLY A 128 3.84 -27.56 -27.17
N LYS A 129 4.37 -26.81 -26.20
CA LYS A 129 4.36 -27.16 -24.79
C LYS A 129 2.93 -27.19 -24.25
N THR A 130 2.56 -28.32 -23.66
CA THR A 130 1.30 -28.44 -22.92
C THR A 130 1.46 -27.78 -21.56
N ILE A 131 0.63 -26.77 -21.29
CA ILE A 131 0.64 -26.09 -20.00
C ILE A 131 -0.13 -26.95 -19.01
N THR A 132 0.57 -27.47 -18.00
CA THR A 132 -0.05 -28.21 -16.91
C THR A 132 -0.20 -27.30 -15.68
N PRO A 133 -1.23 -27.52 -14.84
CA PRO A 133 -1.37 -26.82 -13.57
C PRO A 133 -0.15 -26.97 -12.66
N GLN A 134 0.55 -28.10 -12.74
CA GLN A 134 1.74 -28.40 -11.96
C GLN A 134 2.94 -27.54 -12.40
N SER A 135 3.09 -27.30 -13.70
CA SER A 135 4.21 -26.51 -14.23
C SER A 135 4.00 -25.01 -14.13
N ALA A 136 2.78 -24.52 -14.43
CA ALA A 136 2.51 -23.09 -14.55
C ALA A 136 1.61 -22.52 -13.45
N GLY A 137 0.91 -23.36 -12.67
CA GLY A 137 -0.10 -22.89 -11.73
C GLY A 137 0.44 -21.96 -10.64
N SER A 138 1.60 -22.28 -10.06
CA SER A 138 2.24 -21.42 -9.05
C SER A 138 2.71 -20.09 -9.63
N LEU A 139 3.26 -20.12 -10.86
CA LEU A 139 3.71 -18.93 -11.59
C LEU A 139 2.53 -18.00 -11.87
N LEU A 140 1.47 -18.53 -12.49
CA LEU A 140 0.24 -17.80 -12.79
C LEU A 140 -0.46 -17.26 -11.53
N ALA A 141 -0.45 -18.02 -10.43
CA ALA A 141 -1.02 -17.57 -9.17
C ALA A 141 -0.24 -16.41 -8.52
N SER A 142 1.07 -16.36 -8.76
CA SER A 142 1.96 -15.29 -8.26
C SER A 142 2.09 -14.09 -9.21
N ALA A 143 1.61 -14.23 -10.45
CA ALA A 143 1.78 -13.24 -11.49
C ALA A 143 1.04 -11.92 -11.20
N ASP A 144 1.51 -10.87 -11.87
CA ASP A 144 0.83 -9.58 -11.89
C ASP A 144 -0.24 -9.53 -13.00
N PHE A 145 -1.35 -8.88 -12.70
CA PHE A 145 -2.53 -8.78 -13.57
C PHE A 145 -2.87 -7.34 -13.96
N HIS A 146 -2.03 -6.36 -13.61
CA HIS A 146 -2.13 -5.03 -14.20
C HIS A 146 -1.93 -5.10 -15.72
N GLY A 147 -2.89 -4.62 -16.50
CA GLY A 147 -2.88 -4.74 -17.96
C GLY A 147 -3.53 -6.01 -18.52
N ALA A 148 -3.96 -6.95 -17.67
CA ALA A 148 -4.68 -8.13 -18.15
C ALA A 148 -6.06 -7.73 -18.71
N GLU A 149 -6.40 -8.18 -19.92
CA GLU A 149 -7.79 -8.14 -20.39
C GLU A 149 -8.54 -9.31 -19.76
N VAL A 150 -9.52 -9.00 -18.91
CA VAL A 150 -10.29 -9.98 -18.15
C VAL A 150 -11.76 -9.90 -18.49
N GLU A 151 -12.42 -11.05 -18.50
CA GLU A 151 -13.85 -11.20 -18.69
C GLU A 151 -14.46 -11.94 -17.51
N VAL A 152 -15.62 -11.51 -17.02
CA VAL A 152 -16.33 -12.22 -15.97
C VAL A 152 -17.14 -13.37 -16.57
N VAL A 153 -16.76 -14.61 -16.28
CA VAL A 153 -17.48 -15.81 -16.77
C VAL A 153 -18.55 -16.25 -15.78
N ARG A 154 -18.25 -16.21 -14.49
CA ARG A 154 -19.19 -16.56 -13.42
C ARG A 154 -19.08 -15.54 -12.29
N CYS A 155 -20.20 -15.09 -11.77
CA CYS A 155 -20.24 -14.20 -10.61
C CYS A 155 -21.51 -14.49 -9.81
N SER A 156 -21.46 -14.32 -8.49
CA SER A 156 -22.65 -14.35 -7.65
C SER A 156 -23.68 -13.27 -8.02
N ASP A 157 -23.23 -12.17 -8.64
CA ASP A 157 -24.09 -11.13 -9.18
C ASP A 157 -24.18 -11.26 -10.71
N ALA A 158 -25.34 -11.67 -11.20
CA ALA A 158 -25.60 -11.91 -12.61
C ALA A 158 -25.37 -10.65 -13.48
N GLY A 159 -25.57 -9.45 -12.93
CA GLY A 159 -25.37 -8.20 -13.68
C GLY A 159 -23.92 -7.90 -14.05
N LYS A 160 -22.95 -8.61 -13.42
CA LYS A 160 -21.52 -8.47 -13.70
C LYS A 160 -20.99 -9.51 -14.69
N VAL A 161 -21.77 -10.55 -15.00
CA VAL A 161 -21.37 -11.60 -15.93
C VAL A 161 -21.27 -11.05 -17.35
N GLY A 162 -20.23 -11.44 -18.08
CA GLY A 162 -19.92 -10.96 -19.44
C GLY A 162 -19.23 -9.59 -19.49
N MET A 163 -18.97 -8.94 -18.35
CA MET A 163 -18.19 -7.70 -18.34
C MET A 163 -16.74 -7.99 -18.75
N LYS A 164 -16.27 -7.30 -19.79
CA LYS A 164 -14.91 -7.41 -20.32
C LYS A 164 -14.17 -6.07 -20.24
N GLY A 165 -12.91 -6.09 -19.83
CA GLY A 165 -12.05 -4.91 -19.84
C GLY A 165 -10.65 -5.17 -19.34
N ILE A 166 -9.80 -4.15 -19.44
CA ILE A 166 -8.39 -4.23 -19.05
C ILE A 166 -8.24 -3.79 -17.59
N VAL A 167 -7.52 -4.55 -16.78
CA VAL A 167 -7.26 -4.23 -15.37
C VAL A 167 -6.33 -3.03 -15.26
N ALA A 168 -6.89 -1.89 -14.84
CA ALA A 168 -6.14 -0.70 -14.52
C ALA A 168 -5.52 -0.76 -13.11
N ARG A 169 -6.23 -1.36 -12.15
CA ARG A 169 -5.74 -1.53 -10.77
C ARG A 169 -6.11 -2.89 -10.20
N ASP A 170 -5.10 -3.55 -9.65
CA ASP A 170 -5.25 -4.76 -8.84
C ASP A 170 -5.18 -4.38 -7.35
N THR A 171 -6.33 -4.41 -6.68
CA THR A 171 -6.42 -4.22 -5.23
C THR A 171 -6.64 -5.55 -4.53
N GLN A 172 -6.59 -5.56 -3.19
CA GLN A 172 -6.79 -6.76 -2.40
C GLN A 172 -8.06 -7.53 -2.83
N PHE A 173 -9.23 -6.89 -2.81
CA PHE A 173 -10.51 -7.60 -3.05
C PHE A 173 -11.16 -7.31 -4.39
N THR A 174 -10.66 -6.33 -5.15
CA THR A 174 -11.32 -5.89 -6.38
C THR A 174 -10.32 -5.68 -7.51
N PHE A 175 -10.77 -5.96 -8.72
CA PHE A 175 -10.17 -5.46 -9.94
C PHE A 175 -10.90 -4.22 -10.39
N VAL A 176 -10.16 -3.16 -10.68
CA VAL A 176 -10.69 -1.99 -11.35
C VAL A 176 -10.33 -2.12 -12.82
N ILE A 177 -11.34 -2.34 -13.65
CA ILE A 177 -11.18 -2.52 -15.09
C ILE A 177 -11.65 -1.29 -15.85
N VAL A 178 -11.07 -1.06 -17.02
CA VAL A 178 -11.54 -0.11 -18.01
C VAL A 178 -12.14 -0.90 -19.17
N THR A 179 -13.40 -0.60 -19.47
CA THR A 179 -14.15 -1.26 -20.56
C THR A 179 -13.88 -0.55 -21.88
N ARG A 180 -14.20 -1.20 -23.01
CA ARG A 180 -14.10 -0.61 -24.36
C ARG A 180 -14.98 0.63 -24.57
N LYS A 181 -15.90 0.91 -23.64
CA LYS A 181 -16.76 2.10 -23.66
C LYS A 181 -16.14 3.28 -22.91
N ASP A 182 -14.84 3.21 -22.57
CA ASP A 182 -14.15 4.19 -21.74
C ASP A 182 -14.84 4.42 -20.38
N GLU A 183 -15.31 3.32 -19.78
CA GLU A 183 -15.91 3.33 -18.45
C GLU A 183 -15.10 2.49 -17.47
N VAL A 184 -14.91 3.03 -16.26
CA VAL A 184 -14.31 2.29 -15.14
C VAL A 184 -15.37 1.44 -14.45
N ARG A 185 -15.08 0.16 -14.28
CA ARG A 185 -15.91 -0.79 -13.54
C ARG A 185 -15.10 -1.47 -12.45
N VAL A 186 -15.68 -1.61 -11.26
CA VAL A 186 -15.04 -2.27 -10.12
C VAL A 186 -15.65 -3.65 -9.95
N LEU A 187 -14.85 -4.68 -10.16
CA LEU A 187 -15.25 -6.07 -10.10
C LEU A 187 -14.75 -6.71 -8.80
N PRO A 188 -15.64 -7.30 -7.98
CA PRO A 188 -15.23 -8.02 -6.78
C PRO A 188 -14.57 -9.34 -7.18
N LYS A 189 -13.48 -9.70 -6.51
CA LYS A 189 -12.79 -10.98 -6.72
C LYS A 189 -13.50 -12.12 -6.01
N ARG A 190 -14.04 -11.86 -4.82
CA ARG A 190 -14.83 -12.84 -4.08
C ARG A 190 -16.04 -13.26 -4.91
N ASN A 191 -16.29 -14.56 -4.96
CA ASN A 191 -17.40 -15.18 -5.67
C ASN A 191 -17.48 -14.74 -7.15
N THR A 192 -16.31 -14.64 -7.79
CA THR A 192 -16.19 -14.32 -9.21
C THR A 192 -15.11 -15.19 -9.86
N VAL A 193 -15.40 -15.71 -11.05
CA VAL A 193 -14.45 -16.40 -11.92
C VAL A 193 -14.22 -15.51 -13.13
N PHE A 194 -12.97 -15.12 -13.32
CA PHE A 194 -12.53 -14.34 -14.47
C PHE A 194 -11.91 -15.26 -15.52
N ARG A 195 -11.98 -14.87 -16.78
CA ARG A 195 -11.26 -15.49 -17.89
C ARG A 195 -10.34 -14.47 -18.49
N TYR A 196 -9.13 -14.88 -18.82
CA TYR A 196 -8.19 -14.08 -19.60
C TYR A 196 -7.59 -14.93 -20.72
N GLU A 197 -7.17 -14.23 -21.76
CA GLU A 197 -6.66 -14.83 -22.99
C GLU A 197 -5.26 -14.30 -23.26
N ILE A 198 -4.36 -15.20 -23.65
CA ILE A 198 -2.99 -14.87 -24.06
C ILE A 198 -2.82 -15.35 -25.50
N PRO A 199 -2.73 -14.45 -26.49
CA PRO A 199 -2.46 -14.83 -27.87
C PRO A 199 -1.03 -15.37 -27.99
N LEU A 200 -0.87 -16.52 -28.65
CA LEU A 200 0.45 -17.09 -28.93
C LEU A 200 1.04 -16.46 -30.21
N PRO A 201 2.36 -16.24 -30.26
CA PRO A 201 3.02 -15.79 -31.49
C PRO A 201 2.92 -16.87 -32.58
N GLU A 202 2.75 -16.43 -33.83
CA GLU A 202 2.65 -17.34 -34.97
C GLU A 202 4.04 -17.91 -35.32
N ILE A 203 4.09 -19.22 -35.63
CA ILE A 203 5.30 -19.88 -36.15
C ILE A 203 5.31 -19.72 -37.67
N GLY A 204 6.13 -18.78 -38.15
CA GLY A 204 6.50 -18.67 -39.57
C GLY A 204 5.86 -17.50 -40.30
N GLY A 205 6.67 -16.46 -40.59
CA GLY A 205 6.27 -15.40 -41.52
C GLY A 205 6.97 -14.05 -41.42
N GLU A 206 8.08 -13.88 -40.67
CA GLU A 206 8.86 -12.64 -40.74
C GLU A 206 10.26 -12.91 -41.32
N GLN A 207 10.28 -13.11 -42.64
CA GLN A 207 11.35 -12.57 -43.47
C GLN A 207 10.67 -11.77 -44.59
N ASN A 208 10.96 -10.47 -44.60
CA ASN A 208 10.63 -9.46 -45.62
C ASN A 208 9.20 -8.89 -45.64
N SER A 209 9.03 -7.74 -44.98
CA SER A 209 8.18 -6.67 -45.52
C SER A 209 8.63 -5.29 -45.04
N GLU A 210 9.89 -4.93 -45.32
CA GLU A 210 10.21 -3.56 -45.70
C GLU A 210 10.35 -3.57 -47.23
N LYS A 211 9.26 -3.22 -47.93
CA LYS A 211 9.28 -2.56 -49.25
C LYS A 211 7.86 -2.19 -49.65
N GLU A 212 7.62 -0.90 -49.69
CA GLU A 212 6.49 -0.25 -50.34
C GLU A 212 6.49 -0.56 -51.85
N GLY A 213 5.30 -0.69 -52.45
CA GLY A 213 5.14 -0.66 -53.91
C GLY A 213 3.93 -1.44 -54.44
N ALA A 214 2.86 -0.69 -54.70
CA ALA A 214 1.63 -0.97 -55.46
C ALA A 214 1.57 -2.19 -56.41
N ALA A 215 0.45 -2.95 -56.33
CA ALA A 215 -0.42 -3.30 -57.46
C ALA A 215 -1.69 -4.06 -56.98
N GLU A 216 -2.87 -3.53 -57.34
CA GLU A 216 -4.16 -4.24 -57.51
C GLU A 216 -4.00 -5.37 -58.55
N GLU A 217 -4.78 -6.45 -58.67
CA GLU A 217 -6.13 -6.81 -58.26
C GLU A 217 -6.27 -8.36 -58.40
N GLU A 218 -7.22 -8.93 -57.66
CA GLU A 218 -7.89 -10.25 -57.83
C GLU A 218 -7.08 -11.51 -58.23
N THR A 219 -7.04 -12.50 -57.32
CA THR A 219 -7.44 -13.88 -57.67
C THR A 219 -7.69 -14.76 -56.41
N ILE A 220 -8.95 -15.21 -56.30
CA ILE A 220 -9.41 -16.55 -55.87
C ILE A 220 -9.26 -16.96 -54.39
N LYS A 221 -10.38 -16.81 -53.68
CA LYS A 221 -11.01 -17.74 -52.71
C LYS A 221 -10.17 -18.98 -52.32
N GLY A 222 -9.45 -18.87 -51.21
CA GLY A 222 -8.77 -20.02 -50.60
C GLY A 222 -8.07 -19.77 -49.27
N GLU A 223 -8.23 -18.60 -48.63
CA GLU A 223 -7.60 -18.35 -47.33
C GLU A 223 -8.44 -18.99 -46.23
N ALA A 224 -8.10 -20.24 -45.89
CA ALA A 224 -8.40 -20.79 -44.59
C ALA A 224 -7.82 -19.82 -43.54
N ARG A 225 -8.69 -18.99 -42.95
CA ARG A 225 -8.42 -18.10 -41.82
C ARG A 225 -7.57 -18.84 -40.79
N ARG A 226 -6.24 -18.64 -40.84
CA ARG A 226 -5.28 -19.20 -39.90
C ARG A 226 -5.72 -18.73 -38.51
N GLN A 227 -6.36 -19.62 -37.75
CA GLN A 227 -6.87 -19.27 -36.44
C GLN A 227 -5.66 -18.99 -35.54
N LYS A 228 -5.49 -17.73 -35.14
CA LYS A 228 -4.50 -17.34 -34.13
C LYS A 228 -4.74 -18.19 -32.90
N ARG A 229 -3.75 -19.00 -32.53
CA ARG A 229 -3.84 -19.86 -31.36
C ARG A 229 -3.72 -18.99 -30.12
N SER A 230 -4.62 -19.17 -29.16
CA SER A 230 -4.57 -18.48 -27.89
C SER A 230 -4.71 -19.45 -26.73
N LEU A 231 -4.09 -19.10 -25.62
CA LEU A 231 -4.24 -19.79 -24.35
C LEU A 231 -5.31 -19.10 -23.54
N VAL A 232 -6.28 -19.88 -23.09
CA VAL A 232 -7.40 -19.38 -22.29
C VAL A 232 -7.28 -19.94 -20.89
N PHE A 233 -7.34 -19.06 -19.90
CA PHE A 233 -7.22 -19.42 -18.49
C PHE A 233 -8.42 -18.91 -17.70
N GLU A 234 -8.86 -19.70 -16.72
CA GLU A 234 -9.83 -19.26 -15.73
C GLU A 234 -9.12 -18.93 -14.41
N LEU A 235 -9.47 -17.79 -13.84
CA LEU A 235 -8.96 -17.26 -12.58
C LEU A 235 -10.09 -17.24 -11.55
N HIS A 236 -9.97 -18.06 -10.51
CA HIS A 236 -10.88 -18.05 -9.37
C HIS A 236 -10.53 -16.90 -8.42
N GLY A 237 -11.38 -15.86 -8.37
CA GLY A 237 -11.10 -14.66 -7.61
C GLY A 237 -11.03 -14.85 -6.08
N ASN A 238 -11.68 -15.88 -5.53
CA ASN A 238 -11.56 -16.26 -4.11
C ASN A 238 -10.10 -16.54 -3.69
N GLN A 239 -9.27 -17.05 -4.61
CA GLN A 239 -7.85 -17.31 -4.36
C GLN A 239 -6.97 -16.09 -4.62
N PHE A 240 -7.55 -15.01 -5.17
CA PHE A 240 -6.85 -13.82 -5.64
C PHE A 240 -7.10 -12.58 -4.77
N GLU A 241 -7.68 -12.76 -3.59
CA GLU A 241 -8.01 -11.70 -2.63
C GLU A 241 -6.78 -11.04 -1.97
N PHE A 242 -5.55 -11.45 -2.28
CA PHE A 242 -4.35 -10.76 -1.80
C PHE A 242 -3.85 -9.76 -2.85
N ARG A 243 -3.17 -8.70 -2.39
CA ARG A 243 -2.54 -7.73 -3.28
C ARG A 243 -1.43 -8.41 -4.10
N PRO A 244 -1.12 -7.94 -5.32
CA PRO A 244 -0.05 -8.51 -6.15
C PRO A 244 1.27 -8.73 -5.42
N ALA A 245 1.74 -7.71 -4.71
CA ALA A 245 2.98 -7.78 -3.94
C ALA A 245 2.94 -8.87 -2.85
N ASP A 246 1.77 -9.08 -2.23
CA ASP A 246 1.60 -10.11 -1.21
C ASP A 246 1.50 -11.51 -1.84
N ARG A 247 0.92 -11.64 -3.05
CA ARG A 247 0.85 -12.90 -3.80
C ARG A 247 2.23 -13.38 -4.23
N ALA A 248 3.06 -12.47 -4.74
CA ALA A 248 4.42 -12.79 -5.17
C ALA A 248 5.32 -13.27 -4.00
N ASN A 249 5.16 -12.68 -2.81
CA ASN A 249 5.99 -12.99 -1.66
C ASN A 249 5.48 -14.18 -0.81
N ARG A 250 4.21 -14.57 -0.97
CA ARG A 250 3.60 -15.61 -0.16
C ARG A 250 3.62 -16.94 -0.89
N LYS A 251 4.07 -18.00 -0.21
CA LYS A 251 3.96 -19.36 -0.73
C LYS A 251 2.49 -19.68 -1.04
N PHE A 252 2.20 -19.96 -2.30
CA PHE A 252 0.88 -20.39 -2.73
C PHE A 252 0.51 -21.70 -2.03
N LYS A 253 -0.69 -21.73 -1.43
CA LYS A 253 -1.24 -22.93 -0.78
C LYS A 253 -2.53 -23.29 -1.49
N TRP A 254 -2.59 -24.50 -2.00
CA TRP A 254 -3.81 -25.08 -2.56
C TRP A 254 -4.88 -25.09 -1.47
N LYS A 255 -5.99 -24.40 -1.74
CA LYS A 255 -7.21 -24.47 -0.94
C LYS A 255 -8.28 -25.15 -1.78
N VAL A 256 -9.18 -25.87 -1.11
CA VAL A 256 -10.37 -26.41 -1.76
C VAL A 256 -11.10 -25.25 -2.44
N THR A 257 -11.38 -25.42 -3.73
CA THR A 257 -12.07 -24.43 -4.54
C THR A 257 -13.56 -24.62 -4.29
N ASP A 258 -14.19 -23.70 -3.57
CA ASP A 258 -15.64 -23.62 -3.55
C ASP A 258 -16.07 -23.07 -4.90
N TYR A 259 -16.56 -23.96 -5.76
CA TYR A 259 -17.27 -23.55 -6.97
C TYR A 259 -18.61 -22.95 -6.52
N LEU A 260 -18.94 -21.78 -7.06
CA LEU A 260 -20.22 -21.11 -6.85
C LEU A 260 -21.41 -22.01 -7.18
#